data_AF-A0A1F8NNN2-F1
#
_entry.id   AF-A0A1F8NNN2-F1
#
_cell.length_a   1.000
_cell.length_b   1.000
_cell.length_c   1.000
_cell.angle_alpha   90.00
_cell.angle_beta   90.00
_cell.angle_gamma   90.00
#
_symmetry.space_group_name_H-M   'P 1'
#
loop_
_entity.id
_entity.type
_entity.pdbx_description
1 polymer ?
#
loop_
_entity_poly.entity_id
_entity_poly.type
_entity_poly.pdbx_seq_one_letter_code
_entity_poly.pdbx_strand_id
1 'polypeptide(L)'
;MRLTESGCCTRAFWSPDSRWVAFIDRPDVERPAGIYAVPVEGGPPQLAIEPPGLLSADWTLLAYDQGGRTVVERVADGRHWIVPNEGRAVLLSPDGSAVAWAMGSQGITHPDLRQRSIWTAGADGSGVREVIRVRGGGMIGWADGGDHLIVSGRVQAEGPAGVWRVEPENGRAVLLAEAERPRDPLLSPGGGWLAFFLAFDTGPGANGLYVVRTDGSQLTRLDVFGAYRWRQEGQLLVIPLQSTGDSMPALLQVDVVSGAATRLSLPEATPFDVGGNEWQVSPDGTRLVFLSASDRSLWVMPLPAP
;
A
#
# COMPACT_ATOMS: atom_id res chain seq x y z
N MET A 1 -5.94 21.32 -8.63
CA MET A 1 -6.69 21.33 -9.90
C MET A 1 -7.50 20.05 -10.04
N ARG A 2 -8.65 20.13 -10.71
CA ARG A 2 -9.46 18.97 -11.07
C ARG A 2 -8.83 18.25 -12.27
N LEU A 3 -8.69 16.93 -12.19
CA LEU A 3 -8.09 16.09 -13.24
C LEU A 3 -9.13 15.30 -14.05
N THR A 4 -10.24 14.90 -13.46
CA THR A 4 -11.27 14.08 -14.13
C THR A 4 -12.65 14.71 -14.08
N GLU A 5 -13.56 14.19 -14.90
CA GLU A 5 -14.98 14.51 -14.84
C GLU A 5 -15.63 13.98 -13.55
N SER A 6 -16.86 14.42 -13.27
CA SER A 6 -17.54 14.13 -12.00
C SER A 6 -17.99 12.67 -12.00
N GLY A 7 -17.91 12.01 -10.85
CA GLY A 7 -18.31 10.61 -10.72
C GLY A 7 -17.31 9.58 -11.26
N CYS A 8 -16.17 10.01 -11.81
CA CYS A 8 -15.01 9.18 -12.13
C CYS A 8 -13.81 9.70 -11.33
N CYS A 9 -12.84 8.92 -10.86
CA CYS A 9 -12.58 7.49 -10.95
C CYS A 9 -12.00 7.14 -9.57
N THR A 10 -12.22 5.92 -9.06
CA THR A 10 -11.78 5.56 -7.70
C THR A 10 -10.44 4.81 -7.70
N ARG A 11 -9.75 4.82 -6.55
CA ARG A 11 -8.49 4.08 -6.32
C ARG A 11 -7.36 4.47 -7.27
N ALA A 12 -7.22 5.77 -7.50
CA ALA A 12 -6.13 6.31 -8.30
C ALA A 12 -4.75 6.04 -7.68
N PHE A 13 -3.74 5.90 -8.53
CA PHE A 13 -2.34 5.69 -8.17
C PHE A 13 -1.43 6.44 -9.15
N TRP A 14 -0.17 6.65 -8.77
CA TRP A 14 0.77 7.46 -9.54
C TRP A 14 1.62 6.61 -10.47
N SER A 15 2.02 7.20 -11.60
CA SER A 15 3.16 6.69 -12.37
C SER A 15 4.47 6.87 -11.58
N PRO A 16 5.49 6.04 -11.82
CA PRO A 16 6.76 6.09 -11.08
C PRO A 16 7.48 7.43 -11.22
N ASP A 17 7.30 8.09 -12.37
CA ASP A 17 7.87 9.40 -12.69
C ASP A 17 7.06 10.59 -12.16
N SER A 18 5.98 10.36 -11.41
CA SER A 18 5.10 11.39 -10.83
C SER A 18 4.42 12.31 -11.87
N ARG A 19 4.39 11.93 -13.16
CA ARG A 19 3.79 12.74 -14.24
C ARG A 19 2.36 12.35 -14.60
N TRP A 20 1.90 11.20 -14.14
CA TRP A 20 0.58 10.68 -14.47
C TRP A 20 -0.14 10.17 -13.23
N VAL A 21 -1.46 10.35 -13.24
CA VAL A 21 -2.39 9.70 -12.32
C VAL A 21 -3.13 8.63 -13.10
N ALA A 22 -3.00 7.38 -12.67
CA ALA A 22 -3.62 6.22 -13.26
C ALA A 22 -4.75 5.65 -12.40
N PHE A 23 -5.66 4.94 -13.04
CA PHE A 23 -6.82 4.30 -12.41
C PHE A 23 -7.33 3.17 -13.33
N ILE A 24 -8.03 2.20 -12.76
CA ILE A 24 -8.69 1.14 -13.55
C ILE A 24 -10.01 1.69 -14.07
N ASP A 25 -10.24 1.56 -15.37
CA ASP A 25 -11.47 2.02 -16.01
C ASP A 25 -11.88 1.15 -17.20
N ARG A 26 -13.13 1.30 -17.62
CA ARG A 26 -13.66 0.87 -18.91
C ARG A 26 -14.59 1.99 -19.41
N PRO A 27 -14.04 3.00 -20.10
CA PRO A 27 -14.77 4.24 -20.39
C PRO A 27 -16.06 4.05 -21.21
N ASP A 28 -16.11 3.05 -22.09
CA ASP A 28 -17.33 2.64 -22.80
C ASP A 28 -17.26 1.18 -23.26
N VAL A 29 -18.27 0.73 -24.01
CA VAL A 29 -18.37 -0.64 -24.50
C VAL A 29 -17.32 -0.99 -25.56
N GLU A 30 -16.88 -0.01 -26.35
CA GLU A 30 -15.92 -0.15 -27.46
C GLU A 30 -14.47 -0.10 -26.98
N ARG A 31 -14.21 0.56 -25.85
CA ARG A 31 -12.90 0.65 -25.22
C ARG A 31 -12.70 -0.48 -24.20
N PRO A 32 -11.50 -1.10 -24.17
CA PRO A 32 -11.24 -2.21 -23.25
C PRO A 32 -11.18 -1.74 -21.80
N ALA A 33 -11.44 -2.66 -20.88
CA ALA A 33 -11.08 -2.46 -19.48
C ALA A 33 -9.55 -2.48 -19.36
N GLY A 34 -8.99 -1.53 -18.63
CA GLY A 34 -7.54 -1.38 -18.53
C GLY A 34 -7.14 -0.39 -17.46
N ILE A 35 -5.84 -0.10 -17.41
CA ILE A 35 -5.30 1.00 -16.62
C ILE A 35 -5.27 2.22 -17.54
N TYR A 36 -6.09 3.20 -17.22
CA TYR A 36 -6.12 4.50 -17.87
C TYR A 36 -5.32 5.50 -17.04
N ALA A 37 -4.72 6.48 -17.70
CA ALA A 37 -3.92 7.51 -17.05
C ALA A 37 -4.23 8.90 -17.60
N VAL A 38 -4.19 9.90 -16.72
CA VAL A 38 -4.32 11.32 -17.05
C VAL A 38 -3.03 12.06 -16.67
N PRO A 39 -2.51 12.98 -17.51
CA PRO A 39 -1.37 13.80 -17.13
C PRO A 39 -1.71 14.66 -15.92
N VAL A 40 -0.73 14.90 -15.05
CA VAL A 40 -0.92 15.73 -13.85
C VAL A 40 -1.19 17.20 -14.15
N GLU A 41 -0.87 17.63 -15.38
CA GLU A 41 -1.16 18.96 -15.91
C GLU A 41 -2.55 19.04 -16.57
N GLY A 42 -3.30 17.93 -16.57
CA GLY A 42 -4.63 17.79 -17.18
C GLY A 42 -4.59 17.25 -18.61
N GLY A 43 -5.77 16.95 -19.15
CA GLY A 43 -5.97 16.35 -20.46
C GLY A 43 -6.97 15.18 -20.42
N PRO A 44 -7.31 14.58 -21.57
CA PRO A 44 -8.16 13.40 -21.59
C PRO A 44 -7.43 12.17 -21.04
N PRO A 45 -8.12 11.27 -20.30
CA PRO A 45 -7.58 9.97 -19.94
C PRO A 45 -7.18 9.13 -21.17
N GLN A 46 -6.07 8.41 -21.06
CA GLN A 46 -5.49 7.59 -22.12
C GLN A 46 -5.33 6.16 -21.62
N LEU A 47 -5.54 5.16 -22.48
CA LEU A 47 -5.21 3.78 -22.13
C LEU A 47 -3.69 3.65 -22.01
N ALA A 48 -3.21 3.24 -20.83
CA ALA A 48 -1.79 3.07 -20.56
C ALA A 48 -1.37 1.59 -20.59
N ILE A 49 -2.14 0.71 -19.94
CA ILE A 49 -1.83 -0.73 -19.83
C ILE A 49 -3.11 -1.56 -19.98
N GLU A 50 -3.00 -2.67 -20.71
CA GLU A 50 -4.03 -3.69 -20.88
C GLU A 50 -3.37 -5.09 -20.85
N PRO A 51 -3.94 -6.08 -20.16
CA PRO A 51 -5.15 -6.02 -19.31
C PRO A 51 -4.90 -5.26 -17.99
N PRO A 52 -5.96 -4.93 -17.21
CA PRO A 52 -5.74 -4.37 -15.88
C PRO A 52 -5.10 -5.43 -14.96
N GLY A 53 -4.15 -5.00 -14.14
CA GLY A 53 -3.42 -5.87 -13.22
C GLY A 53 -2.66 -5.09 -12.16
N LEU A 54 -1.84 -5.80 -11.37
CA LEU A 54 -0.94 -5.23 -10.39
C LEU A 54 0.40 -4.87 -11.05
N LEU A 55 0.83 -3.63 -10.95
CA LEU A 55 2.14 -3.20 -11.45
C LEU A 55 3.22 -3.29 -10.37
N SER A 56 4.46 -3.56 -10.81
CA SER A 56 5.65 -3.24 -10.00
C SER A 56 5.74 -1.73 -9.75
N ALA A 57 6.48 -1.33 -8.72
CA ALA A 57 6.61 0.08 -8.33
C ALA A 57 7.15 0.98 -9.46
N ASP A 58 7.96 0.41 -10.35
CA ASP A 58 8.56 1.06 -11.53
C ASP A 58 7.79 0.82 -12.84
N TRP A 59 6.64 0.13 -12.78
CA TRP A 59 5.79 -0.24 -13.92
C TRP A 59 6.47 -1.08 -15.00
N THR A 60 7.56 -1.77 -14.68
CA THR A 60 8.25 -2.65 -15.65
C THR A 60 7.62 -4.04 -15.73
N LEU A 61 6.93 -4.47 -14.67
CA LEU A 61 6.20 -5.74 -14.60
C LEU A 61 4.72 -5.52 -14.28
N LEU A 62 3.88 -6.35 -14.89
CA LEU A 62 2.44 -6.43 -14.69
C LEU A 62 2.06 -7.85 -14.28
N ALA A 63 1.38 -8.01 -13.16
CA ALA A 63 0.79 -9.28 -12.74
C ALA A 63 -0.73 -9.26 -12.91
N TYR A 64 -1.29 -10.24 -13.61
CA TYR A 64 -2.73 -10.33 -13.90
C TYR A 64 -3.23 -11.78 -13.95
N ASP A 65 -4.54 -11.98 -13.83
CA ASP A 65 -5.16 -13.30 -14.01
C ASP A 65 -5.43 -13.54 -15.50
N GLN A 66 -5.04 -14.72 -15.99
CA GLN A 66 -5.36 -15.19 -17.32
C GLN A 66 -5.88 -16.63 -17.27
N GLY A 67 -7.21 -16.75 -17.13
CA GLY A 67 -7.90 -18.04 -17.12
C GLY A 67 -7.61 -18.84 -15.85
N GLY A 68 -7.63 -18.18 -14.68
CA GLY A 68 -7.35 -18.82 -13.39
C GLY A 68 -5.87 -19.09 -13.12
N ARG A 69 -4.99 -18.43 -13.87
CA ARG A 69 -3.53 -18.52 -13.73
C ARG A 69 -2.96 -17.12 -13.56
N THR A 70 -2.08 -16.97 -12.60
CA THR A 70 -1.36 -15.71 -12.42
C THR A 70 -0.26 -15.61 -13.46
N VAL A 71 -0.33 -14.60 -14.30
CA VAL A 71 0.69 -14.24 -15.29
C VAL A 71 1.45 -13.04 -14.77
N VAL A 72 2.77 -13.09 -14.84
CA VAL A 72 3.65 -11.92 -14.68
C VAL A 72 4.23 -11.60 -16.05
N GLU A 73 4.07 -10.37 -16.51
CA GLU A 73 4.47 -9.91 -17.83
C GLU A 73 5.39 -8.70 -17.72
N ARG A 74 6.43 -8.67 -18.55
CA ARG A 74 7.29 -7.51 -18.73
C ARG A 74 6.65 -6.56 -19.73
N VAL A 75 6.34 -5.36 -19.28
CA VAL A 75 5.58 -4.36 -20.05
C VAL A 75 6.33 -3.93 -21.32
N ALA A 76 7.67 -3.87 -21.29
CA ALA A 76 8.47 -3.36 -22.40
C ALA A 76 8.45 -4.24 -23.66
N ASP A 77 8.31 -5.56 -23.52
CA ASP A 77 8.43 -6.53 -24.63
C ASP A 77 7.36 -7.62 -24.64
N GLY A 78 6.44 -7.64 -23.67
CA GLY A 78 5.36 -8.62 -23.56
C GLY A 78 5.81 -10.02 -23.13
N ARG A 79 7.08 -10.20 -22.75
CA ARG A 79 7.57 -11.48 -22.24
C ARG A 79 6.89 -11.79 -20.91
N HIS A 80 6.32 -12.97 -20.79
CA HIS A 80 5.56 -13.35 -19.60
C HIS A 80 5.90 -14.75 -19.08
N TRP A 81 5.53 -14.96 -17.82
CA TRP A 81 5.72 -16.19 -17.07
C TRP A 81 4.45 -16.51 -16.29
N ILE A 82 4.22 -17.80 -16.04
CA ILE A 82 3.10 -18.26 -15.23
C ILE A 82 3.63 -18.60 -13.84
N VAL A 83 3.09 -17.93 -12.82
CA VAL A 83 3.43 -18.22 -11.43
C VAL A 83 2.66 -19.49 -11.00
N PRO A 84 3.32 -20.52 -10.47
CA PRO A 84 2.68 -21.77 -10.05
C PRO A 84 2.01 -21.61 -8.67
N ASN A 85 1.01 -20.73 -8.60
CA ASN A 85 0.34 -20.33 -7.35
C ASN A 85 -1.18 -20.55 -7.40
N GLU A 86 -1.68 -21.40 -8.30
CA GLU A 86 -3.11 -21.72 -8.45
C GLU A 86 -4.00 -20.47 -8.68
N GLY A 87 -3.49 -19.46 -9.38
CA GLY A 87 -4.24 -18.24 -9.70
C GLY A 87 -4.42 -17.29 -8.50
N ARG A 88 -3.64 -17.44 -7.43
CA ARG A 88 -3.66 -16.52 -6.29
C ARG A 88 -3.09 -15.15 -6.67
N ALA A 89 -3.67 -14.08 -6.14
CA ALA A 89 -3.05 -12.76 -6.25
C ALA A 89 -1.64 -12.75 -5.64
N VAL A 90 -0.71 -12.07 -6.30
CA VAL A 90 0.70 -11.92 -5.89
C VAL A 90 1.01 -10.50 -5.45
N LEU A 91 2.11 -10.33 -4.74
CA LEU A 91 2.83 -9.07 -4.58
C LEU A 91 4.19 -9.19 -5.28
N LEU A 92 4.52 -8.23 -6.13
CA LEU A 92 5.85 -8.11 -6.74
C LEU A 92 6.82 -7.47 -5.73
N SER A 93 8.05 -7.94 -5.68
CA SER A 93 9.12 -7.24 -4.96
C SER A 93 9.39 -5.88 -5.61
N PRO A 94 9.89 -4.87 -4.87
CA PRO A 94 10.13 -3.53 -5.42
C PRO A 94 11.06 -3.52 -6.63
N ASP A 95 12.05 -4.41 -6.66
CA ASP A 95 13.01 -4.61 -7.75
C ASP A 95 12.47 -5.49 -8.90
N GLY A 96 11.25 -6.05 -8.76
CA GLY A 96 10.62 -6.93 -9.73
C GLY A 96 11.28 -8.31 -9.87
N SER A 97 12.22 -8.70 -9.00
CA SER A 97 12.91 -9.99 -9.13
C SER A 97 12.11 -11.17 -8.58
N ALA A 98 11.17 -10.93 -7.67
CA ALA A 98 10.43 -11.95 -6.96
C ALA A 98 8.92 -11.65 -6.87
N VAL A 99 8.16 -12.71 -6.61
CA VAL A 99 6.75 -12.65 -6.26
C VAL A 99 6.51 -13.34 -4.92
N ALA A 100 5.56 -12.82 -4.16
CA ALA A 100 5.05 -13.46 -2.95
C ALA A 100 3.53 -13.62 -3.02
N TRP A 101 3.00 -14.68 -2.42
CA TRP A 101 1.56 -14.87 -2.29
C TRP A 101 1.21 -15.58 -0.98
N ALA A 102 -0.07 -15.51 -0.62
CA ALA A 102 -0.60 -16.18 0.56
C ALA A 102 -1.59 -17.29 0.15
N MET A 103 -1.49 -18.44 0.82
CA MET A 103 -2.46 -19.52 0.74
C MET A 103 -3.10 -19.74 2.10
N GLY A 104 -4.42 -19.53 2.18
CA GLY A 104 -5.19 -19.66 3.42
C GLY A 104 -5.70 -21.09 3.66
N SER A 105 -5.78 -21.47 4.93
CA SER A 105 -6.49 -22.68 5.37
C SER A 105 -7.95 -22.67 4.93
N GLN A 106 -8.44 -23.79 4.39
CA GLN A 106 -9.87 -23.99 4.08
C GLN A 106 -10.67 -24.32 5.34
N GLY A 107 -11.96 -23.97 5.37
CA GLY A 107 -12.90 -24.40 6.42
C GLY A 107 -12.80 -23.69 7.78
N ILE A 108 -11.79 -22.84 8.01
CA ILE A 108 -11.65 -22.08 9.27
C ILE A 108 -12.38 -20.72 9.14
N THR A 109 -13.51 -20.59 9.79
CA THR A 109 -14.36 -19.39 9.73
C THR A 109 -13.82 -18.27 10.63
N HIS A 110 -13.39 -18.59 11.86
CA HIS A 110 -12.84 -17.62 12.82
C HIS A 110 -11.52 -16.99 12.32
N PRO A 111 -11.48 -15.66 12.07
CA PRO A 111 -10.31 -14.99 11.49
C PRO A 111 -9.01 -15.22 12.26
N ASP A 112 -9.07 -15.22 13.59
CA ASP A 112 -7.89 -15.33 14.47
C ASP A 112 -7.28 -16.73 14.45
N LEU A 113 -8.04 -17.74 14.02
CA LEU A 113 -7.59 -19.12 13.87
C LEU A 113 -7.16 -19.44 12.44
N ARG A 114 -7.46 -18.57 11.47
CA ARG A 114 -7.07 -18.79 10.08
C ARG A 114 -5.56 -18.84 9.96
N GLN A 115 -5.09 -19.87 9.30
CA GLN A 115 -3.68 -20.02 8.97
C GLN A 115 -3.46 -19.56 7.55
N ARG A 116 -2.37 -18.83 7.32
CA ARG A 116 -1.92 -18.44 5.98
C ARG A 116 -0.47 -18.86 5.82
N SER A 117 -0.21 -19.71 4.84
CA SER A 117 1.13 -19.98 4.37
C SER A 117 1.54 -18.88 3.40
N ILE A 118 2.70 -18.27 3.63
CA ILE A 118 3.29 -17.27 2.75
C ILE A 118 4.37 -17.96 1.93
N TRP A 119 4.31 -17.75 0.62
CA TRP A 119 5.17 -18.39 -0.37
C TRP A 119 5.87 -17.33 -1.20
N THR A 120 7.05 -17.69 -1.73
CA THR A 120 7.80 -16.87 -2.67
C THR A 120 8.25 -17.69 -3.87
N ALA A 121 8.52 -16.99 -4.98
CA ALA A 121 9.17 -17.50 -6.18
C ALA A 121 9.91 -16.34 -6.86
N GLY A 122 10.80 -16.64 -7.80
CA GLY A 122 11.26 -15.66 -8.77
C GLY A 122 10.07 -15.11 -9.58
N ALA A 123 10.17 -13.90 -10.10
CA ALA A 123 9.13 -13.31 -10.95
C ALA A 123 8.87 -14.12 -12.23
N ASP A 124 9.83 -14.96 -12.62
CA ASP A 124 9.71 -15.94 -13.71
C ASP A 124 9.01 -17.26 -13.30
N GLY A 125 8.54 -17.35 -12.06
CA GLY A 125 7.88 -18.52 -11.48
C GLY A 125 8.84 -19.59 -10.94
N SER A 126 10.15 -19.40 -11.02
CA SER A 126 11.15 -20.36 -10.54
C SER A 126 11.32 -20.35 -9.02
N GLY A 127 11.92 -21.41 -8.45
CA GLY A 127 12.37 -21.39 -7.05
C GLY A 127 11.26 -21.29 -6.00
N VAL A 128 10.06 -21.79 -6.32
CA VAL A 128 8.89 -21.81 -5.44
C VAL A 128 9.22 -22.41 -4.08
N ARG A 129 8.91 -21.69 -3.01
CA ARG A 129 9.09 -22.17 -1.65
C ARG A 129 8.06 -21.59 -0.68
N GLU A 130 7.72 -22.38 0.34
CA GLU A 130 7.00 -21.89 1.50
C GLU A 130 8.00 -21.16 2.41
N VAL A 131 7.74 -19.90 2.73
CA VAL A 131 8.61 -19.09 3.59
C VAL A 131 8.20 -19.25 5.05
N ILE A 132 6.91 -19.04 5.35
CA ILE A 132 6.42 -19.03 6.74
C ILE A 132 4.92 -19.28 6.81
N ARG A 133 4.45 -19.80 7.94
CA ARG A 133 3.02 -19.87 8.28
C ARG A 133 2.68 -18.87 9.38
N VAL A 134 1.62 -18.10 9.16
CA VAL A 134 1.09 -17.16 10.15
C VAL A 134 -0.34 -17.51 10.52
N ARG A 135 -0.70 -17.32 11.80
CA ARG A 135 -2.05 -17.50 12.32
C ARG A 135 -2.65 -16.15 12.73
N GLY A 136 -3.90 -15.90 12.34
CA GLY A 136 -4.63 -14.67 12.71
C GLY A 136 -4.10 -13.39 12.05
N GLY A 137 -3.27 -13.53 11.02
CA GLY A 137 -2.67 -12.43 10.28
C GLY A 137 -2.30 -12.85 8.86
N GLY A 138 -1.40 -12.13 8.21
CA GLY A 138 -1.05 -12.38 6.80
C GLY A 138 0.19 -11.62 6.36
N MET A 139 0.49 -11.71 5.07
CA MET A 139 1.55 -10.91 4.46
C MET A 139 1.12 -9.45 4.36
N ILE A 140 2.02 -8.54 4.75
CA ILE A 140 1.87 -7.09 4.58
C ILE A 140 2.53 -6.66 3.28
N GLY A 141 3.79 -7.03 3.05
CA GLY A 141 4.51 -6.69 1.83
C GLY A 141 6.01 -6.92 1.92
N TRP A 142 6.71 -6.52 0.86
CA TRP A 142 8.17 -6.54 0.77
C TRP A 142 8.76 -5.29 1.40
N ALA A 143 9.82 -5.45 2.19
CA ALA A 143 10.56 -4.37 2.84
C ALA A 143 12.02 -4.35 2.37
N ASP A 144 12.70 -3.23 2.65
CA ASP A 144 14.12 -3.01 2.39
C ASP A 144 14.52 -3.40 0.95
N GLY A 145 13.82 -2.83 -0.03
CA GLY A 145 14.08 -3.07 -1.46
C GLY A 145 13.70 -4.48 -1.99
N GLY A 146 13.14 -5.35 -1.15
CA GLY A 146 12.81 -6.74 -1.52
C GLY A 146 13.57 -7.79 -0.71
N ASP A 147 14.51 -7.38 0.16
CA ASP A 147 15.33 -8.30 0.94
C ASP A 147 14.52 -9.06 2.01
N HIS A 148 13.40 -8.49 2.45
CA HIS A 148 12.61 -9.02 3.54
C HIS A 148 11.11 -9.00 3.25
N LEU A 149 10.38 -9.92 3.88
CA LEU A 149 8.92 -9.86 3.96
C LEU A 149 8.50 -9.33 5.32
N ILE A 150 7.47 -8.49 5.34
CA ILE A 150 6.77 -8.10 6.56
C ILE A 150 5.45 -8.87 6.62
N VAL A 151 5.19 -9.50 7.76
CA VAL A 151 3.96 -10.25 8.03
C VAL A 151 3.36 -9.85 9.36
N SER A 152 2.06 -10.08 9.53
CA SER A 152 1.35 -9.91 10.80
C SER A 152 0.79 -11.23 11.32
N GLY A 153 0.51 -11.28 12.62
CA GLY A 153 -0.11 -12.42 13.30
C GLY A 153 0.86 -13.18 14.21
N ARG A 154 0.56 -14.45 14.44
CA ARG A 154 1.40 -15.36 15.24
C ARG A 154 2.19 -16.27 14.30
N VAL A 155 3.52 -16.24 14.39
CA VAL A 155 4.42 -17.16 13.66
C VAL A 155 4.69 -18.46 14.43
N GLN A 156 4.45 -18.46 15.74
CA GLN A 156 4.50 -19.63 16.61
C GLN A 156 3.15 -19.83 17.31
N ALA A 157 2.75 -21.07 17.57
CA ALA A 157 1.40 -21.39 18.07
C ALA A 157 1.07 -20.69 19.40
N GLU A 158 2.02 -20.66 20.33
CA GLU A 158 1.90 -20.06 21.67
C GLU A 158 2.70 -18.73 21.79
N GLY A 159 3.11 -18.15 20.65
CA GLY A 159 3.88 -16.91 20.60
C GLY A 159 3.03 -15.64 20.59
N PRO A 160 3.66 -14.47 20.73
CA PRO A 160 2.95 -13.20 20.65
C PRO A 160 2.34 -12.98 19.26
N ALA A 161 1.20 -12.29 19.21
CA ALA A 161 0.72 -11.70 17.96
C ALA A 161 1.49 -10.41 17.70
N GLY A 162 1.92 -10.20 16.46
CA GLY A 162 2.69 -9.01 16.16
C GLY A 162 2.93 -8.79 14.69
N VAL A 163 3.76 -7.79 14.42
CA VAL A 163 4.38 -7.55 13.13
C VAL A 163 5.78 -8.16 13.15
N TRP A 164 6.12 -8.92 12.13
CA TRP A 164 7.37 -9.66 12.02
C TRP A 164 8.08 -9.32 10.71
N ARG A 165 9.39 -9.16 10.78
CA ARG A 165 10.28 -9.25 9.62
C ARG A 165 10.64 -10.71 9.39
N VAL A 166 10.58 -11.17 8.15
CA VAL A 166 10.86 -12.56 7.77
C VAL A 166 11.86 -12.57 6.63
N GLU A 167 12.91 -13.39 6.78
CA GLU A 167 13.86 -13.69 5.71
C GLU A 167 13.23 -14.64 4.69
N PRO A 168 13.10 -14.25 3.42
CA PRO A 168 12.49 -15.10 2.39
C PRO A 168 13.24 -16.41 2.15
N GLU A 169 14.56 -16.42 2.36
CA GLU A 169 15.40 -17.57 2.04
C GLU A 169 15.22 -18.77 2.98
N ASN A 170 15.00 -18.50 4.27
CA ASN A 170 15.00 -19.53 5.32
C ASN A 170 13.82 -19.44 6.29
N GLY A 171 12.92 -18.44 6.14
CA GLY A 171 11.75 -18.26 6.99
C GLY A 171 12.07 -17.71 8.40
N ARG A 172 13.30 -17.27 8.66
CA ARG A 172 13.69 -16.71 9.97
C ARG A 172 12.89 -15.45 10.23
N ALA A 173 12.10 -15.47 11.30
CA ALA A 173 11.26 -14.37 11.71
C ALA A 173 11.85 -13.63 12.92
N VAL A 174 11.79 -12.29 12.87
CA VAL A 174 12.15 -11.39 13.98
C VAL A 174 10.93 -10.53 14.29
N LEU A 175 10.52 -10.50 15.55
CA LEU A 175 9.42 -9.66 16.02
C LEU A 175 9.86 -8.19 15.98
N LEU A 176 9.08 -7.36 15.30
CA LEU A 176 9.30 -5.91 15.24
C LEU A 176 8.44 -5.17 16.26
N ALA A 177 7.19 -5.61 16.43
CA ALA A 177 6.26 -5.05 17.40
C ALA A 177 5.24 -6.10 17.83
N GLU A 178 5.00 -6.23 19.13
CA GLU A 178 3.80 -6.89 19.62
C GLU A 178 2.59 -6.02 19.27
N ALA A 179 1.64 -6.62 18.55
CA ALA A 179 0.54 -5.91 17.95
C ALA A 179 -0.59 -6.90 17.67
N GLU A 180 -1.64 -6.84 18.48
CA GLU A 180 -2.83 -7.65 18.24
C GLU A 180 -3.67 -6.99 17.14
N ARG A 181 -3.71 -7.65 15.97
CA ARG A 181 -4.50 -7.23 14.80
C ARG A 181 -4.18 -5.80 14.33
N PRO A 182 -2.92 -5.53 13.94
CA PRO A 182 -2.55 -4.24 13.38
C PRO A 182 -3.44 -3.89 12.18
N ARG A 183 -3.93 -2.66 12.15
CA ARG A 183 -4.85 -2.15 11.13
C ARG A 183 -4.13 -1.20 10.18
N ASP A 184 -4.60 -1.22 8.93
CA ASP A 184 -4.07 -0.48 7.79
C ASP A 184 -2.53 -0.42 7.72
N PRO A 185 -1.84 -1.56 7.81
CA PRO A 185 -0.39 -1.58 7.71
C PRO A 185 0.06 -1.01 6.35
N LEU A 186 0.99 -0.06 6.39
CA LEU A 186 1.49 0.64 5.21
C LEU A 186 3.02 0.79 5.28
N LEU A 187 3.71 0.15 4.34
CA LEU A 187 5.15 0.28 4.18
C LEU A 187 5.50 1.62 3.52
N SER A 188 6.62 2.21 3.95
CA SER A 188 7.21 3.37 3.27
C SER A 188 7.72 2.99 1.87
N PRO A 189 7.88 3.94 0.93
CA PRO A 189 8.21 3.64 -0.47
C PRO A 189 9.44 2.74 -0.68
N GLY A 190 10.50 2.94 0.10
CA GLY A 190 11.70 2.11 0.13
C GLY A 190 11.62 0.92 1.11
N GLY A 191 10.54 0.85 1.89
CA GLY A 191 10.26 -0.27 2.79
C GLY A 191 11.07 -0.26 4.08
N GLY A 192 11.69 0.86 4.46
CA GLY A 192 12.46 1.01 5.71
C GLY A 192 11.60 1.25 6.96
N TRP A 193 10.32 1.59 6.78
CA TRP A 193 9.36 1.84 7.84
C TRP A 193 8.02 1.18 7.54
N LEU A 194 7.32 0.79 8.61
CA LEU A 194 5.93 0.39 8.57
C LEU A 194 5.11 1.29 9.50
N ALA A 195 4.05 1.89 8.97
CA ALA A 195 3.01 2.53 9.76
C ALA A 195 1.82 1.58 9.92
N PHE A 196 1.22 1.53 11.10
CA PHE A 196 0.00 0.79 11.36
C PHE A 196 -0.70 1.38 12.58
N PHE A 197 -1.97 1.09 12.80
CA PHE A 197 -2.62 1.49 14.03
C PHE A 197 -3.24 0.33 14.80
N LEU A 198 -3.34 0.53 16.10
CA LEU A 198 -4.08 -0.35 17.01
C LEU A 198 -5.35 0.37 17.45
N ALA A 199 -6.46 -0.38 17.42
CA ALA A 199 -7.76 0.07 17.85
C ALA A 199 -8.51 -1.07 18.53
N PHE A 200 -9.29 -0.73 19.55
CA PHE A 200 -10.02 -1.68 20.40
C PHE A 200 -9.13 -2.63 21.21
N ASP A 201 -7.88 -2.24 21.45
CA ASP A 201 -6.99 -2.92 22.38
C ASP A 201 -7.42 -2.62 23.83
N THR A 202 -7.35 -3.64 24.70
CA THR A 202 -7.72 -3.55 26.12
C THR A 202 -6.60 -2.98 27.00
N GLY A 203 -5.36 -2.96 26.51
CA GLY A 203 -4.21 -2.37 27.17
C GLY A 203 -4.35 -0.85 27.30
N PRO A 204 -4.21 -0.26 28.50
CA PRO A 204 -4.20 1.19 28.67
C PRO A 204 -3.14 1.85 27.79
N GLY A 205 -3.54 2.76 26.90
CA GLY A 205 -2.63 3.49 26.01
C GLY A 205 -2.13 2.71 24.78
N ALA A 206 -2.54 1.46 24.59
CA ALA A 206 -2.12 0.64 23.45
C ALA A 206 -2.78 1.07 22.13
N ASN A 207 -3.91 1.77 22.18
CA ASN A 207 -4.56 2.29 20.98
C ASN A 207 -3.81 3.53 20.46
N GLY A 208 -3.59 3.60 19.16
CA GLY A 208 -2.89 4.71 18.53
C GLY A 208 -2.27 4.35 17.18
N LEU A 209 -1.68 5.36 16.55
CA LEU A 209 -0.88 5.20 15.34
C LEU A 209 0.57 4.91 15.73
N TYR A 210 1.13 3.87 15.11
CA TYR A 210 2.49 3.40 15.36
C TYR A 210 3.29 3.43 14.07
N VAL A 211 4.59 3.67 14.22
CA VAL A 211 5.60 3.55 13.18
C VAL A 211 6.73 2.68 13.71
N VAL A 212 7.19 1.73 12.91
CA VAL A 212 8.28 0.83 13.27
C VAL A 212 9.28 0.73 12.13
N ARG A 213 10.58 0.77 12.45
CA ARG A 213 11.64 0.44 11.48
C ARG A 213 11.56 -1.03 11.13
N THR A 214 11.62 -1.36 9.85
CA THR A 214 11.63 -2.75 9.38
C THR A 214 12.87 -3.52 9.81
N ASP A 215 13.97 -2.81 10.12
CA ASP A 215 15.18 -3.38 10.72
C ASP A 215 15.03 -3.73 12.21
N GLY A 216 13.97 -3.23 12.88
CA GLY A 216 13.67 -3.42 14.31
C GLY A 216 14.34 -2.42 15.25
N SER A 217 15.08 -1.43 14.75
CA SER A 217 15.83 -0.47 15.57
C SER A 217 14.97 0.57 16.29
N GLN A 218 13.74 0.80 15.84
CA GLN A 218 12.86 1.80 16.43
C GLN A 218 11.38 1.40 16.30
N LEU A 219 10.63 1.60 17.39
CA LEU A 219 9.17 1.56 17.43
C LEU A 219 8.70 2.83 18.14
N THR A 220 7.79 3.58 17.52
CA THR A 220 7.30 4.85 18.05
C THR A 220 5.79 4.92 17.89
N ARG A 221 5.10 5.26 18.98
CA ARG A 221 3.69 5.66 18.96
C ARG A 221 3.63 7.15 18.68
N LEU A 222 2.84 7.55 17.70
CA LEU A 222 2.68 8.96 17.32
C LEU A 222 1.59 9.63 18.15
N ASP A 223 1.81 10.89 18.53
CA ASP A 223 0.81 11.75 19.20
C ASP A 223 -0.16 12.41 18.20
N VAL A 224 -0.39 11.74 17.07
CA VAL A 224 -1.40 12.10 16.07
C VAL A 224 -2.13 10.83 15.64
N PHE A 225 -3.40 10.97 15.26
CA PHE A 225 -4.20 9.85 14.76
C PHE A 225 -5.12 10.33 13.65
N GLY A 226 -5.29 9.51 12.61
CA GLY A 226 -6.09 9.84 11.44
C GLY A 226 -5.75 8.97 10.25
N ALA A 227 -6.21 9.38 9.06
CA ALA A 227 -5.80 8.76 7.81
C ALA A 227 -4.36 9.14 7.46
N TYR A 228 -3.55 8.21 6.98
CA TYR A 228 -2.14 8.48 6.69
C TYR A 228 -1.64 7.90 5.36
N ARG A 229 -0.63 8.54 4.79
CA ARG A 229 0.17 8.06 3.64
C ARG A 229 1.61 8.48 3.83
N TRP A 230 2.55 7.67 3.36
CA TRP A 230 3.94 8.08 3.30
C TRP A 230 4.14 9.17 2.25
N ARG A 231 4.87 10.23 2.61
CA ARG A 231 5.38 11.22 1.66
C ARG A 231 6.66 10.69 1.00
N GLN A 232 7.55 10.18 1.84
CA GLN A 232 8.86 9.62 1.52
C GLN A 232 9.35 8.83 2.73
N GLU A 233 10.54 8.23 2.64
CA GLU A 233 11.18 7.55 3.77
C GLU A 233 11.26 8.47 5.00
N GLY A 234 10.75 7.99 6.13
CA GLY A 234 10.78 8.71 7.40
C GLY A 234 9.78 9.87 7.53
N GLN A 235 8.97 10.16 6.50
CA GLN A 235 8.00 11.25 6.54
C GLN A 235 6.59 10.76 6.23
N LEU A 236 5.70 10.90 7.20
CA LEU A 236 4.30 10.50 7.09
C LEU A 236 3.42 11.75 6.93
N LEU A 237 2.47 11.72 5.99
CA LEU A 237 1.37 12.67 5.97
C LEU A 237 0.18 12.09 6.73
N VAL A 238 -0.46 12.91 7.55
CA VAL A 238 -1.63 12.52 8.35
C VAL A 238 -2.74 13.56 8.14
N ILE A 239 -3.91 13.09 7.73
CA ILE A 239 -5.18 13.83 7.82
C ILE A 239 -5.78 13.46 9.18
N PRO A 240 -5.75 14.36 10.18
CA PRO A 240 -6.17 14.03 11.54
C PRO A 240 -7.65 13.63 11.58
N LEU A 241 -7.97 12.66 12.43
CA LEU A 241 -9.35 12.40 12.81
C LEU A 241 -9.84 13.59 13.65
N GLN A 242 -10.64 14.46 13.05
CA GLN A 242 -11.21 15.61 13.74
C GLN A 242 -12.42 15.20 14.57
N SER A 243 -12.54 15.81 15.76
CA SER A 243 -13.79 15.80 16.51
C SER A 243 -14.79 16.73 15.83
N THR A 244 -16.08 16.40 15.87
CA THR A 244 -17.16 17.20 15.27
C THR A 244 -17.08 18.68 15.67
N GLY A 245 -16.89 19.58 14.70
CA GLY A 245 -16.91 21.04 14.89
C GLY A 245 -15.74 21.81 14.26
N ASP A 246 -14.65 21.14 13.88
CA ASP A 246 -13.51 21.80 13.23
C ASP A 246 -13.76 22.11 11.75
N SER A 247 -13.26 23.27 11.31
CA SER A 247 -13.40 23.77 9.94
C SER A 247 -12.24 23.28 9.07
N MET A 248 -12.55 22.39 8.12
CA MET A 248 -11.68 21.76 7.11
C MET A 248 -10.61 20.79 7.64
N PRO A 249 -10.39 19.64 6.96
CA PRO A 249 -9.35 18.71 7.36
C PRO A 249 -7.97 19.36 7.23
N ALA A 250 -7.15 19.21 8.28
CA ALA A 250 -5.74 19.58 8.23
C ALA A 250 -4.94 18.50 7.49
N LEU A 251 -3.79 18.87 6.93
CA LEU A 251 -2.76 17.93 6.52
C LEU A 251 -1.52 18.19 7.36
N LEU A 252 -1.09 17.19 8.13
CA LEU A 252 0.11 17.22 8.95
C LEU A 252 1.22 16.43 8.25
N GLN A 253 2.45 16.91 8.32
CA GLN A 253 3.66 16.14 8.07
C GLN A 253 4.27 15.73 9.41
N VAL A 254 4.59 14.45 9.55
CA VAL A 254 5.20 13.87 10.73
C VAL A 254 6.57 13.34 10.36
N ASP A 255 7.60 13.82 11.04
CA ASP A 255 8.91 13.18 11.06
C ASP A 255 8.83 11.97 12.01
N VAL A 256 8.95 10.76 11.47
CA VAL A 256 8.67 9.53 12.23
C VAL A 256 9.80 9.14 13.17
N VAL A 257 10.98 9.76 13.02
CA VAL A 257 12.13 9.53 13.89
C VAL A 257 11.95 10.29 15.21
N SER A 258 11.60 11.56 15.12
CA SER A 258 11.38 12.46 16.27
C SER A 258 9.95 12.45 16.79
N GLY A 259 8.98 12.02 15.98
CA GLY A 259 7.55 12.13 16.26
C GLY A 259 6.99 13.55 16.06
N ALA A 260 7.80 14.51 15.62
CA ALA A 260 7.37 15.90 15.45
C ALA A 260 6.37 16.05 14.30
N ALA A 261 5.23 16.70 14.58
CA ALA A 261 4.18 16.96 13.60
C ALA A 261 4.09 18.45 13.26
N THR A 262 4.07 18.79 11.98
CA THR A 262 3.93 20.16 11.47
C THR A 262 2.74 20.24 10.51
N ARG A 263 1.91 21.28 10.63
CA ARG A 263 0.80 21.51 9.70
C ARG A 263 1.33 22.06 8.38
N LEU A 264 0.93 21.44 7.27
CA LEU A 264 1.24 21.93 5.93
C LEU A 264 0.26 23.04 5.53
N SER A 265 0.79 24.07 4.87
CA SER A 265 -0.03 25.11 4.23
C SER A 265 -0.49 24.58 2.86
N LEU A 266 -1.81 24.50 2.67
CA LEU A 266 -2.40 24.03 1.43
C LEU A 266 -2.90 25.21 0.58
N PRO A 267 -2.93 25.10 -0.76
CA PRO A 267 -3.47 26.15 -1.61
C PRO A 267 -4.95 26.45 -1.30
N GLU A 268 -5.29 27.70 -0.95
CA GLU A 268 -6.65 28.11 -0.55
C GLU A 268 -7.74 27.74 -1.57
N ALA A 269 -7.40 27.77 -2.86
CA ALA A 269 -8.34 27.51 -3.95
C ALA A 269 -8.62 26.01 -4.20
N THR A 270 -7.94 25.08 -3.51
CA THR A 270 -8.18 23.64 -3.71
C THR A 270 -9.10 23.10 -2.60
N PRO A 271 -10.29 22.57 -2.93
CA PRO A 271 -11.13 21.90 -1.96
C PRO A 271 -10.37 20.70 -1.41
N PHE A 272 -10.01 20.71 -0.13
CA PHE A 272 -9.40 19.56 0.52
C PHE A 272 -10.47 18.86 1.36
N ASP A 273 -11.31 18.08 0.68
CA ASP A 273 -12.28 17.20 1.32
C ASP A 273 -12.22 15.84 0.63
N VAL A 274 -11.66 14.86 1.33
CA VAL A 274 -11.25 13.57 0.75
C VAL A 274 -12.36 12.54 0.91
N GLY A 275 -12.94 12.11 -0.20
CA GLY A 275 -13.95 11.06 -0.23
C GLY A 275 -13.34 9.69 0.09
N GLY A 276 -13.89 9.00 1.08
CA GLY A 276 -13.62 7.57 1.32
C GLY A 276 -12.15 7.21 1.62
N ASN A 277 -11.35 8.15 2.14
CA ASN A 277 -9.90 7.96 2.35
C ASN A 277 -9.14 7.64 1.04
N GLU A 278 -9.66 8.07 -0.11
CA GLU A 278 -9.03 7.88 -1.41
C GLU A 278 -8.08 9.03 -1.74
N TRP A 279 -6.84 8.88 -1.32
CA TRP A 279 -5.75 9.80 -1.63
C TRP A 279 -4.40 9.08 -1.65
N GLN A 280 -3.45 9.63 -2.40
CA GLN A 280 -2.09 9.12 -2.57
C GLN A 280 -1.11 10.28 -2.77
N VAL A 281 0.12 10.10 -2.31
CA VAL A 281 1.23 11.03 -2.57
C VAL A 281 1.99 10.55 -3.80
N SER A 282 2.48 11.49 -4.62
CA SER A 282 3.34 11.16 -5.75
C SER A 282 4.66 10.54 -5.28
N PRO A 283 5.29 9.65 -6.06
CA PRO A 283 6.57 9.02 -5.70
C PRO A 283 7.68 10.02 -5.36
N ASP A 284 7.68 11.20 -5.96
CA ASP A 284 8.63 12.28 -5.65
C ASP A 284 8.28 13.09 -4.39
N GLY A 285 7.16 12.81 -3.73
CA GLY A 285 6.71 13.49 -2.52
C GLY A 285 6.24 14.93 -2.73
N THR A 286 6.06 15.40 -3.97
CA THR A 286 5.77 16.80 -4.28
C THR A 286 4.30 17.11 -4.55
N ARG A 287 3.48 16.09 -4.80
CA ARG A 287 2.05 16.24 -5.12
C ARG A 287 1.21 15.22 -4.39
N LEU A 288 -0.07 15.52 -4.25
CA LEU A 288 -1.07 14.62 -3.72
C LEU A 288 -2.25 14.55 -4.70
N VAL A 289 -2.72 13.35 -4.97
CA VAL A 289 -3.99 13.10 -5.67
C VAL A 289 -5.02 12.62 -4.66
N PHE A 290 -6.27 13.06 -4.80
CA PHE A 290 -7.37 12.61 -3.97
C PHE A 290 -8.69 12.60 -4.74
N LEU A 291 -9.62 11.75 -4.32
CA LEU A 291 -11.00 11.80 -4.74
C LEU A 291 -11.72 12.86 -3.91
N SER A 292 -12.30 13.86 -4.57
CA SER A 292 -13.09 14.89 -3.90
C SER A 292 -14.41 14.32 -3.38
N ALA A 293 -14.74 14.56 -2.11
CA ALA A 293 -16.01 14.13 -1.52
C ALA A 293 -17.23 14.84 -2.14
N SER A 294 -17.06 16.05 -2.68
CA SER A 294 -18.15 16.89 -3.17
C SER A 294 -18.64 16.52 -4.57
N ASP A 295 -17.71 16.36 -5.52
CA ASP A 295 -18.02 16.13 -6.93
C ASP A 295 -17.58 14.75 -7.45
N ARG A 296 -16.93 13.96 -6.58
CA ARG A 296 -16.41 12.63 -6.89
C ARG A 296 -15.47 12.60 -8.10
N SER A 297 -14.76 13.68 -8.37
CA SER A 297 -13.67 13.73 -9.34
C SER A 297 -12.30 13.58 -8.67
N LEU A 298 -11.28 13.20 -9.43
CA LEU A 298 -9.90 13.22 -8.99
C LEU A 298 -9.35 14.65 -9.06
N TRP A 299 -8.69 15.06 -7.99
CA TRP A 299 -8.01 16.33 -7.86
C TRP A 299 -6.54 16.10 -7.54
N VAL A 300 -5.66 16.93 -8.11
CA VAL A 300 -4.24 17.00 -7.76
C VAL A 300 -3.91 18.35 -7.15
N MET A 301 -3.08 18.36 -6.12
CA MET A 301 -2.51 19.59 -5.56
C MET A 301 -1.02 19.44 -5.26
N PRO A 302 -0.24 20.52 -5.36
CA PRO A 302 1.15 20.51 -4.90
C PRO A 302 1.21 20.45 -3.37
N LEU A 303 2.26 19.81 -2.87
CA LEU A 303 2.68 19.88 -1.48
C LEU A 303 3.78 20.95 -1.35
N PRO A 304 3.85 21.68 -0.23
CA PRO A 304 4.98 22.58 0.02
C PRO A 304 6.30 21.79 0.06
N ALA A 305 7.42 22.46 -0.17
CA ALA A 305 8.74 21.82 -0.05
C ALA A 305 8.91 21.14 1.33
N PRO A 306 9.63 20.00 1.40
CA PRO A 306 9.84 19.26 2.65
C PRO A 306 10.49 20.08 3.77
#